data_AF-A0A0B8P4L0-F1
#
_entry.id   AF-A0A0B8P4L0-F1
#
_cell.length_a   1.000
_cell.length_b   1.000
_cell.length_c   1.000
_cell.angle_alpha   90.00
_cell.angle_beta   90.00
_cell.angle_gamma   90.00
#
_symmetry.space_group_name_H-M   'P 1'
#
loop_
_entity.id
_entity.type
_entity.pdbx_description
1 polymer ?
#
loop_
_entity_poly.entity_id
_entity_poly.type
_entity_poly.pdbx_seq_one_letter_code
_entity_poly.pdbx_strand_id
1 'polypeptide(L)' 'MIKVTDIAELINGRVKGNSELNIDTLVELTHPERGGLAIVRQPSDLKKVKQSLADAS' A
#
# COMPACT_ATOMS: atom_id res chain seq x y z
N MET A 1 -9.14 3.08 9.99
CA MET A 1 -8.83 1.65 9.88
C MET A 1 -9.79 0.99 8.89
N ILE A 2 -9.35 0.80 7.64
CA ILE A 2 -10.09 0.19 6.53
C ILE A 2 -9.30 -1.04 6.06
N LYS A 3 -9.93 -2.17 5.72
CA LYS A 3 -9.20 -3.34 5.23
C LYS A 3 -8.69 -3.14 3.81
N VAL A 4 -7.57 -3.77 3.47
CA VAL A 4 -7.04 -3.76 2.08
C VAL A 4 -8.07 -4.28 1.07
N THR A 5 -8.89 -5.26 1.45
CA THR A 5 -10.00 -5.75 0.61
C THR A 5 -11.01 -4.67 0.29
N ASP A 6 -11.43 -3.88 1.28
CA ASP A 6 -12.43 -2.81 1.10
C ASP A 6 -11.88 -1.74 0.14
N ILE A 7 -10.60 -1.40 0.28
CA ILE A 7 -9.91 -0.46 -0.62
C ILE A 7 -9.86 -1.03 -2.04
N ALA A 8 -9.53 -2.31 -2.19
CA ALA A 8 -9.47 -2.96 -3.49
C ALA A 8 -10.85 -3.01 -4.17
N GLU A 9 -11.93 -3.29 -3.44
CA GLU A 9 -13.28 -3.27 -3.98
C GLU A 9 -13.69 -1.87 -4.48
N LEU A 10 -13.38 -0.83 -3.72
CA LEU A 10 -13.68 0.56 -4.10
C LEU A 10 -13.03 0.98 -5.43
N ILE A 11 -11.83 0.46 -5.71
CA ILE A 11 -11.08 0.79 -6.93
C ILE A 11 -11.22 -0.27 -8.04
N ASN A 12 -12.09 -1.28 -7.85
CA ASN A 12 -12.16 -2.47 -8.71
C ASN A 12 -10.79 -3.14 -8.94
N GLY A 13 -9.95 -3.08 -7.92
CA GLY A 13 -8.61 -3.67 -7.88
C GLY A 13 -8.62 -5.14 -7.47
N ARG A 14 -7.44 -5.74 -7.45
CA ARG A 14 -7.24 -7.10 -6.93
C ARG A 14 -6.18 -7.08 -5.85
N VAL A 15 -6.47 -7.71 -4.72
CA VAL A 15 -5.50 -7.89 -3.64
C VAL A 15 -4.59 -9.07 -3.98
N LYS A 16 -3.28 -8.86 -3.89
CA LYS A 16 -2.28 -9.92 -3.96
C LYS A 16 -1.48 -9.93 -2.66
N GLY A 17 -1.83 -10.82 -1.74
CA GLY A 17 -1.21 -10.89 -0.42
C GLY A 17 -2.26 -10.97 0.69
N ASN A 18 -1.94 -10.40 1.85
CA ASN A 18 -2.84 -10.42 3.01
C ASN A 18 -4.00 -9.41 2.85
N SER A 19 -5.20 -9.96 2.61
CA SER A 19 -6.45 -9.21 2.44
C SER A 19 -7.03 -8.66 3.74
N GLU A 20 -6.68 -9.24 4.88
CA GLU A 20 -7.23 -8.84 6.18
C GLU A 20 -6.41 -7.75 6.88
N LEU A 21 -5.36 -7.26 6.22
CA LEU A 21 -4.53 -6.19 6.72
C LEU A 21 -5.36 -4.90 6.85
N ASN A 22 -5.23 -4.24 8.00
CA ASN A 22 -5.87 -2.96 8.28
C ASN A 22 -4.94 -1.81 7.89
N ILE A 23 -5.47 -0.86 7.13
CA ILE A 23 -4.77 0.35 6.70
C ILE A 23 -5.37 1.55 7.44
N ASP A 24 -4.49 2.38 8.00
CA ASP A 24 -4.90 3.60 8.72
C ASP A 24 -4.60 4.89 7.98
N THR A 25 -3.58 4.89 7.12
CA THR A 25 -3.13 6.09 6.42
C THR A 25 -2.56 5.77 5.05
N LEU A 26 -2.56 6.76 4.16
CA LEU A 26 -1.84 6.73 2.89
C LEU A 26 -0.46 7.36 3.11
N VAL A 27 0.59 6.66 2.66
CA VAL A 27 1.97 7.12 2.84
C VAL A 27 2.72 7.13 1.51
N GLU A 28 3.80 7.89 1.44
CA GLU A 28 4.73 7.81 0.33
C GLU A 28 5.62 6.57 0.45
N LEU A 29 6.14 6.07 -0.68
CA LEU A 29 7.08 4.93 -0.69
C LEU A 29 8.38 5.18 0.10
N THR A 30 8.71 6.45 0.37
CA THR A 30 9.90 6.88 1.13
C THR A 30 9.57 7.29 2.56
N HIS A 31 8.35 7.03 3.04
CA HIS A 31 7.95 7.40 4.38
C HIS A 31 8.84 6.69 5.42
N PRO A 32 9.37 7.42 6.43
CA PRO A 32 10.35 6.87 7.35
C PRO A 32 9.74 5.93 8.40
N GLU A 33 8.41 5.93 8.54
CA GLU A 33 7.69 5.13 9.52
C GLU A 33 7.04 3.90 8.88
N ARG A 34 6.94 2.82 9.67
CA ARG A 34 6.23 1.62 9.25
C ARG A 34 4.74 1.86 9.29
N GLY A 35 4.05 1.41 8.25
CA GLY A 35 2.60 1.37 8.23
C GLY A 35 1.97 2.04 7.01
N GLY A 36 0.70 1.76 6.80
CA GLY A 36 -0.12 2.43 5.81
C GLY A 36 -0.01 1.85 4.40
N LEU A 37 -0.70 2.50 3.46
CA LEU A 37 -0.78 2.10 2.06
C LEU A 37 0.00 3.10 1.19
N ALA A 38 1.04 2.62 0.52
CA ALA A 38 1.76 3.38 -0.49
C ALA A 38 1.21 3.11 -1.89
N ILE A 39 1.37 4.08 -2.80
CA ILE A 39 0.90 3.97 -4.18
C ILE A 39 2.08 4.10 -5.14
N VAL A 40 2.32 3.06 -5.94
CA VAL A 40 3.27 3.09 -7.05
C VAL A 40 2.60 3.72 -8.26
N ARG A 41 3.02 4.94 -8.64
CA ARG A 41 2.39 5.69 -9.75
C ARG A 41 3.07 5.49 -11.10
N GLN A 42 4.34 5.10 -11.10
CA GLN A 42 5.17 4.99 -12.31
C GLN A 42 6.18 3.85 -12.17
N PRO A 43 6.64 3.26 -13.28
CA PRO A 43 7.59 2.14 -13.25
C PRO A 43 8.92 2.47 -12.54
N SER A 44 9.36 3.73 -12.55
CA SER A 44 10.58 4.17 -11.86
C SER A 44 10.50 4.02 -10.33
N ASP A 45 9.29 4.08 -9.76
CA ASP A 45 9.05 3.95 -8.33
C ASP A 45 9.12 2.49 -7.84
N LEU A 46 9.13 1.50 -8.75
CA LEU A 46 9.38 0.09 -8.41
C LEU A 46 10.71 -0.10 -7.67
N LYS A 47 11.71 0.76 -7.93
CA LYS A 47 12.99 0.74 -7.22
C LYS A 47 12.85 1.09 -5.74
N LYS A 48 11.86 1.91 -5.38
CA LYS A 48 11.59 2.37 -4.02
C LYS A 48 10.73 1.40 -3.23
N VAL A 49 9.93 0.55 -3.90
CA VAL A 49 9.09 -0.47 -3.24
C VAL A 49 9.90 -1.38 -2.33
N LYS A 50 11.12 -1.78 -2.74
CA LYS A 50 12.00 -2.62 -1.91
C LYS A 50 12.46 -1.97 -0.59
N GLN A 51 12.45 -0.64 -0.54
CA GLN A 51 12.87 0.15 0.61
C GLN A 51 11.68 0.72 1.38
N SER A 52 10.46 0.53 0.86
CA SER A 52 9.23 1.03 1.46
C SER A 52 8.97 0.34 2.78
N LEU A 53 8.55 1.13 3.77
CA LEU A 53 8.11 0.65 5.08
C LEU A 53 6.58 0.58 5.19
N ALA A 54 5.86 0.87 4.10
CA ALA A 54 4.41 0.70 4.03
C ALA A 54 4.01 -0.77 4.16
N ASP A 55 2.85 -1.03 4.79
CA ASP A 55 2.34 -2.40 4.96
C ASP A 55 1.80 -2.98 3.65
N ALA A 56 1.34 -2.10 2.74
CA ALA A 56 0.91 -2.43 1.39
C ALA A 56 1.40 -1.37 0.41
N SER A 57 1.74 -1.78 -0.82
CA SER A 57 2.30 -0.91 -1.87
C SER A 57 2.03 -1.43 -3.27
#